data_AF-A0A4Y2AQN0-F1
#
_entry.id   AF-A0A4Y2AQN0-F1
#
_cell.length_a   1.000
_cell.length_b   1.000
_cell.length_c   1.000
_cell.angle_alpha   90.00
_cell.angle_beta   90.00
_cell.angle_gamma   90.00
#
_symmetry.space_group_name_H-M   'P 1'
#
loop_
_entity.id
_entity.type
_entity.pdbx_description
1 polymer ?
#
loop_
_entity_poly.entity_id
_entity_poly.type
_entity_poly.pdbx_seq_one_letter_code
_entity_poly.pdbx_strand_id
1 'polypeptide(L)'
;MDPDTHERIGEWYKVKGTHTLPCSAISHADALPKKRVILLWKPPKDRAKGEVIFVATVLEHFGEYYSGLVAGIPPSHDEHEESYDD
;
A
#
# COMPACT_ATOMS: atom_id res chain seq x y z
N MET A 1 6.18 -3.88 -4.05
CA MET A 1 6.80 -4.45 -5.25
C MET A 1 8.10 -3.70 -5.49
N ASP A 2 9.12 -4.41 -5.91
CA ASP A 2 10.38 -3.83 -6.37
C ASP A 2 10.14 -3.10 -7.71
N PRO A 3 10.52 -1.82 -7.84
CA PRO A 3 10.27 -1.06 -9.07
C PRO A 3 11.11 -1.54 -10.27
N ASP A 4 12.28 -2.13 -10.03
CA ASP A 4 13.21 -2.54 -11.09
C ASP A 4 12.89 -3.97 -11.57
N THR A 5 12.65 -4.89 -10.64
CA THR A 5 12.44 -6.31 -10.94
C THR A 5 10.96 -6.70 -11.09
N HIS A 6 10.06 -5.83 -10.65
CA HIS A 6 8.62 -6.12 -10.48
C HIS A 6 8.31 -7.31 -9.56
N GLU A 7 9.28 -7.77 -8.78
CA GLU A 7 9.06 -8.84 -7.82
C GLU A 7 8.25 -8.32 -6.63
N ARG A 8 7.38 -9.18 -6.10
CA ARG A 8 6.64 -8.87 -4.88
C ARG A 8 7.57 -9.09 -3.68
N ILE A 9 7.90 -8.00 -2.99
CA ILE A 9 8.86 -7.95 -1.88
C ILE A 9 8.18 -7.61 -0.55
N GLY A 10 8.85 -7.98 0.55
CA GLY A 10 8.41 -7.73 1.92
C GLY A 10 7.32 -8.71 2.39
N GLU A 11 6.80 -8.47 3.59
CA GLU A 11 5.83 -9.35 4.25
C GLU A 11 4.63 -8.54 4.76
N TRP A 12 3.42 -9.06 4.58
CA TRP A 12 2.23 -8.48 5.18
C TRP A 12 1.92 -9.16 6.51
N TYR A 13 1.55 -8.36 7.51
CA TYR A 13 1.02 -8.89 8.75
C TYR A 13 -0.49 -9.05 8.68
N LYS A 14 -0.98 -10.18 9.19
CA LYS A 14 -2.41 -10.40 9.37
C LYS A 14 -2.95 -9.38 10.39
N VAL A 15 -3.89 -8.57 9.94
CA VAL A 15 -4.67 -7.65 10.76
C VAL A 15 -6.14 -8.08 10.78
N LYS A 16 -6.95 -7.50 11.67
CA LYS A 16 -8.38 -7.85 11.78
C LYS A 16 -9.09 -7.70 10.42
N GLY A 17 -9.85 -8.72 10.03
CA GLY A 17 -10.62 -8.72 8.78
C GLY A 17 -9.79 -8.97 7.52
N THR A 18 -8.56 -9.48 7.66
CA THR A 18 -7.67 -9.80 6.53
C THR A 18 -7.08 -11.21 6.63
N HIS A 19 -6.59 -11.70 5.51
CA HIS A 19 -5.72 -12.87 5.43
C HIS A 19 -4.55 -12.60 4.47
N THR A 20 -3.39 -13.13 4.82
CA THR A 20 -2.20 -13.07 3.97
C THR A 20 -2.29 -14.13 2.87
N LEU A 21 -1.80 -13.80 1.69
CA LEU A 21 -1.73 -14.69 0.53
C LEU A 21 -0.27 -15.03 0.21
N PRO A 22 -0.01 -16.11 -0.55
CA PRO A 22 1.31 -16.34 -1.13
C PRO A 22 1.79 -15.15 -1.97
N CYS A 23 3.10 -14.98 -2.10
CA CYS A 23 3.74 -13.94 -2.90
C CYS A 23 3.47 -12.50 -2.39
N SER A 24 3.73 -12.24 -1.10
CA SER A 24 3.70 -10.89 -0.49
C SER A 24 2.43 -10.09 -0.83
N ALA A 25 1.28 -10.72 -0.62
CA ALA A 25 -0.04 -10.12 -0.82
C ALA A 25 -0.95 -10.31 0.40
N ILE A 26 -1.98 -9.46 0.52
CA ILE A 26 -2.97 -9.50 1.59
C ILE A 26 -4.36 -9.20 1.01
N SER A 27 -5.40 -9.86 1.51
CA SER A 27 -6.78 -9.67 1.06
C SER A 27 -7.76 -9.63 2.23
N HIS A 28 -9.00 -9.21 1.97
CA HIS A 28 -10.09 -9.22 2.94
C HIS A 28 -10.46 -10.64 3.36
N ALA A 29 -10.82 -10.85 4.62
CA ALA A 29 -11.25 -12.16 5.11
C ALA A 29 -12.73 -12.48 4.80
N ASP A 30 -13.51 -11.47 4.45
CA ASP A 30 -14.95 -11.58 4.19
C ASP A 30 -15.41 -10.52 3.18
N ALA A 31 -16.57 -10.76 2.57
CA ALA A 31 -17.20 -9.87 1.60
C ALA A 31 -18.00 -8.72 2.23
N LEU A 32 -17.85 -8.46 3.54
CA LEU A 32 -18.58 -7.36 4.17
C LEU A 32 -18.04 -6.01 3.69
N PRO A 33 -18.91 -5.01 3.44
CA PRO A 33 -18.50 -3.67 3.03
C PRO A 33 -17.53 -3.02 4.03
N LYS A 34 -16.51 -2.34 3.52
CA LYS A 34 -15.47 -1.70 4.33
C LYS A 34 -15.29 -0.26 3.87
N LYS A 35 -15.45 0.70 4.80
CA LYS A 35 -15.18 2.13 4.54
C LYS A 35 -13.69 2.48 4.64
N ARG A 36 -12.92 1.70 5.41
CA ARG A 36 -11.49 1.91 5.66
C ARG A 36 -10.84 0.59 6.04
N VAL A 37 -9.60 0.41 5.59
CA VAL A 37 -8.72 -0.69 6.00
C VAL A 37 -7.35 -0.11 6.36
N ILE A 38 -6.75 -0.62 7.42
CA ILE A 38 -5.36 -0.30 7.81
C ILE A 38 -4.57 -1.58 7.65
N LEU A 39 -3.49 -1.53 6.88
CA LEU A 39 -2.63 -2.68 6.59
C LEU A 39 -1.25 -2.43 7.17
N LEU A 40 -0.58 -3.51 7.60
CA LEU A 40 0.79 -3.44 8.12
C LEU A 40 1.71 -4.25 7.23
N TRP A 41 2.70 -3.57 6.65
CA TRP A 41 3.71 -4.15 5.78
C TRP A 41 5.09 -4.04 6.44
N LYS A 42 5.88 -5.09 6.28
CA LYS A 42 7.27 -5.17 6.72
C LYS A 42 8.22 -5.18 5.53
N PRO A 43 9.23 -4.30 5.51
CA PRO A 43 10.24 -4.32 4.46
C PRO A 43 11.07 -5.62 4.46
N PRO A 44 11.57 -6.03 3.28
CA PRO A 44 12.41 -7.22 3.16
C PRO A 44 13.75 -7.03 3.89
N LYS A 45 14.32 -8.12 4.44
CA LYS A 45 15.49 -8.05 5.35
C LYS A 45 16.83 -7.90 4.63
N ASP A 46 16.89 -8.29 3.37
CA ASP A 46 18.09 -8.27 2.52
C ASP A 46 18.47 -6.86 2.06
N ARG A 47 17.64 -5.84 2.34
CA ARG A 47 17.84 -4.47 1.89
C ARG A 47 17.53 -3.48 3.00
N ALA A 48 18.44 -2.55 3.24
CA ALA A 48 18.28 -1.54 4.29
C ALA A 48 17.38 -0.36 3.88
N LYS A 49 17.32 -0.05 2.58
CA LYS A 49 16.55 1.06 2.00
C LYS A 49 16.29 0.82 0.52
N GLY A 50 15.31 1.52 -0.05
CA GLY A 50 14.96 1.46 -1.47
C GLY A 50 13.54 1.94 -1.71
N GLU A 51 13.17 2.02 -2.98
CA GLU A 51 11.82 2.36 -3.40
C GLU A 51 10.90 1.13 -3.38
N VAL A 52 9.62 1.37 -3.15
CA VAL A 52 8.60 0.31 -3.09
C VAL A 52 7.33 0.81 -3.74
N ILE A 53 6.76 0.00 -4.63
CA ILE A 53 5.44 0.26 -5.20
C ILE A 53 4.39 -0.56 -4.44
N PHE A 54 3.39 0.13 -3.88
CA PHE A 54 2.17 -0.50 -3.37
C PHE A 54 1.10 -0.49 -4.46
N VAL A 55 0.51 -1.64 -4.73
CA VAL A 55 -0.55 -1.83 -5.72
C VAL A 55 -1.75 -2.46 -5.02
N ALA A 56 -2.94 -1.90 -5.26
CA ALA A 56 -4.19 -2.43 -4.71
C ALA A 56 -5.25 -2.64 -5.79
N THR A 57 -6.11 -3.63 -5.55
CA THR A 57 -7.37 -3.83 -6.26
C THR A 57 -8.51 -3.76 -5.26
N VAL A 58 -9.50 -2.91 -5.50
CA VAL A 58 -10.68 -2.72 -4.65
C VAL A 58 -11.91 -3.12 -5.44
N LEU A 59 -12.71 -4.01 -4.86
CA LEU A 59 -13.94 -4.54 -5.45
C LEU A 59 -15.14 -4.00 -4.68
N GLU A 60 -16.07 -3.34 -5.37
CA GLU A 60 -17.37 -2.94 -4.81
C GLU A 60 -18.45 -3.96 -5.20
N HIS A 61 -18.56 -4.25 -6.50
CA HIS A 61 -19.44 -5.27 -7.06
C HIS A 61 -18.73 -6.02 -8.19
N PHE A 62 -19.17 -7.22 -8.56
CA PHE A 62 -18.44 -8.09 -9.51
C PHE A 62 -18.17 -7.44 -10.89
N GLY A 63 -18.96 -6.43 -11.28
CA GLY A 63 -18.76 -5.64 -12.50
C GLY A 63 -18.12 -4.26 -12.28
N GLU A 64 -17.84 -3.87 -11.04
CA GLU A 64 -17.32 -2.54 -10.67
C GLU A 64 -16.14 -2.69 -9.69
N TYR A 65 -14.94 -2.51 -10.24
CA TYR A 65 -13.69 -2.65 -9.49
C TYR A 65 -12.66 -1.61 -9.95
N TYR A 66 -11.76 -1.28 -9.02
CA TYR A 66 -10.61 -0.42 -9.24
C TYR A 66 -9.35 -1.26 -9.16
N SER A 67 -8.46 -1.18 -10.15
CA SER A 67 -7.18 -1.91 -10.18
C SER A 67 -6.03 -1.00 -10.57
N GLY A 68 -4.80 -1.41 -10.25
CA GLY A 68 -3.60 -0.63 -10.60
C GLY A 68 -3.48 0.68 -9.84
N LEU A 69 -4.12 0.79 -8.67
CA LEU A 69 -4.01 1.98 -7.83
C LEU A 69 -2.58 2.09 -7.29
N VAL A 70 -1.87 3.14 -7.71
CA VAL A 70 -0.55 3.51 -7.20
C VAL A 70 -0.74 4.50 -6.05
N ALA A 71 -0.11 4.23 -4.91
CA ALA A 71 -0.20 5.11 -3.75
C ALA A 71 0.47 6.47 -4.03
N GLY A 72 -0.26 7.56 -3.82
CA GLY A 72 0.33 8.89 -3.74
C GLY A 72 1.05 9.07 -2.40
N ILE A 73 2.30 9.53 -2.44
CA ILE A 73 3.01 9.95 -1.23
C ILE A 73 2.51 11.38 -0.91
N PRO A 74 1.90 11.63 0.26
CA PRO A 74 1.56 12.99 0.64
C PRO A 74 2.86 13.82 0.69
N PRO A 75 2.83 15.09 0.25
CA PRO A 75 4.01 15.93 0.27
C PRO A 75 4.59 15.98 1.69
N SER A 76 5.92 15.97 1.81
CA SER A 76 6.60 16.25 3.07
C SER A 76 6.17 17.63 3.57
N HIS A 77 5.91 17.75 4.87
CA HIS A 77 5.45 18.96 5.55
C HIS A 77 6.52 20.08 5.62
N ASP A 78 7.32 20.29 4.57
CA ASP A 78 8.52 21.17 4.61
C ASP A 78 8.51 22.31 3.56
N GLU A 79 7.35 22.72 3.01
CA GLU A 79 7.31 23.81 2.00
C GLU A 79 6.27 24.92 2.28
N HIS A 80 6.02 25.26 3.55
CA HIS A 80 5.30 26.49 3.88
C HIS A 80 5.93 27.23 5.06
N GLU A 81 7.12 27.78 4.86
CA GLU A 81 7.45 29.07 5.47
C GLU A 81 7.77 30.04 4.33
N GLU A 82 6.71 30.70 3.86
CA GLU A 82 6.78 31.87 3.00
C GLU A 82 7.69 32.91 3.66
N SER A 83 8.65 33.40 2.88
CA SER A 83 9.42 34.61 3.15
C SER A 83 8.48 35.78 3.46
N TYR A 84 8.56 36.31 4.67
CA TYR A 84 8.12 37.68 4.91
C TYR A 84 9.19 38.61 4.31
N ASP A 85 8.83 39.30 3.23
CA ASP A 85 9.55 40.48 2.73
C ASP A 85 9.55 41.59 3.81
N ASP A 86 10.71 42.21 4.05
CA ASP A 86 10.92 43.46 4.80
C ASP A 86 11.19 44.60 3.80
#